data_AF-A0A7Y5GQE4-F1
#
_entry.id   AF-A0A7Y5GQE4-F1
#
_cell.length_a   1.000
_cell.length_b   1.000
_cell.length_c   1.000
_cell.angle_alpha   90.00
_cell.angle_beta   90.00
_cell.angle_gamma   90.00
#
_symmetry.space_group_name_H-M   'P 1'
#
loop_
_entity.id
_entity.type
_entity.pdbx_description
1 polymer ?
#
loop_
_entity_poly.entity_id
_entity_poly.type
_entity_poly.pdbx_seq_one_letter_code
_entity_poly.pdbx_strand_id
1 'polypeptide(L)' 'MKIRLSEDILPISELKKNTVRVMDQLKNSNRPMVITINGKAEAVILSTKLFEKLVSEKVKTV' A
#
# COMPACT_ATOMS: atom_id res chain seq x y z
N MET A 1 -2.17 3.75 -12.87
CA MET A 1 -1.34 3.57 -11.65
C MET A 1 -0.22 2.61 -12.01
N LYS A 2 1.07 2.94 -11.75
CA LYS A 2 2.20 2.05 -12.06
C LYS A 2 2.92 1.68 -10.76
N ILE A 3 2.93 0.40 -10.43
CA ILE A 3 3.65 -0.14 -9.26
C ILE A 3 5.14 -0.21 -9.61
N ARG A 4 6.03 0.18 -8.68
CA ARG A 4 7.47 -0.06 -8.77
C ARG A 4 7.87 -0.99 -7.63
N LEU A 5 7.99 -2.28 -7.94
CA LEU A 5 8.22 -3.31 -6.94
C LEU A 5 9.45 -3.06 -6.06
N SER A 6 10.51 -2.45 -6.61
CA SER A 6 11.72 -2.10 -5.87
C SER A 6 11.52 -1.06 -4.76
N GLU A 7 10.46 -0.25 -4.85
CA GLU A 7 10.16 0.84 -3.92
C GLU A 7 8.89 0.56 -3.09
N ASP A 8 7.99 -0.28 -3.63
CA ASP A 8 6.66 -0.53 -3.08
C ASP A 8 6.57 -1.85 -2.30
N ILE A 9 7.65 -2.62 -2.17
CA ILE A 9 7.67 -3.87 -1.37
C ILE A 9 8.36 -3.66 -0.02
N LEU A 10 7.74 -4.09 1.07
CA LEU A 10 8.39 -4.12 2.37
C LEU A 10 8.05 -5.38 3.17
N PRO A 11 8.96 -5.88 4.02
CA PRO A 11 8.64 -6.93 4.97
C PRO A 11 7.77 -6.41 6.12
N ILE A 12 6.95 -7.30 6.69
CA ILE A 12 6.10 -6.98 7.86
C ILE A 12 6.91 -6.49 9.07
N SER A 13 8.17 -6.92 9.21
CA SER A 13 9.07 -6.47 10.26
C SER A 13 9.43 -4.99 10.10
N GLU A 14 9.66 -4.52 8.88
CA GLU A 14 9.94 -3.10 8.59
C GLU A 14 8.71 -2.23 8.85
N LEU A 15 7.51 -2.72 8.50
CA LEU A 15 6.25 -2.03 8.82
C LEU A 15 6.09 -1.84 10.33
N LYS A 16 6.34 -2.89 11.11
CA LYS A 16 6.25 -2.85 12.58
C LYS A 16 7.30 -1.93 13.20
N LYS A 17 8.53 -1.94 12.68
CA LYS A 17 9.63 -1.12 13.19
C LYS A 17 9.44 0.37 12.87
N ASN A 18 8.95 0.68 11.66
CA ASN A 18 8.92 2.04 11.10
C ASN A 18 7.51 2.49 10.72
N THR A 19 6.51 2.19 11.55
CA THR A 19 5.09 2.40 11.21
C THR A 19 4.78 3.84 10.81
N VAL A 20 5.22 4.84 11.58
CA VAL A 20 4.95 6.26 11.29
C VAL A 20 5.50 6.66 9.92
N ARG A 21 6.78 6.34 9.63
CA ARG A 21 7.41 6.63 8.33
C ARG A 21 6.66 5.98 7.18
N VAL A 22 6.25 4.72 7.34
CA VAL A 22 5.53 3.98 6.28
C VAL A 22 4.15 4.58 6.04
N MET A 23 3.44 4.97 7.10
CA MET A 23 2.13 5.64 6.97
C MET A 23 2.26 7.01 6.29
N ASP A 24 3.29 7.79 6.61
CA ASP A 24 3.57 9.07 5.95
C ASP A 24 3.88 8.88 4.46
N GLN A 25 4.68 7.87 4.12
CA GLN A 25 4.96 7.52 2.72
C GLN A 25 3.67 7.14 1.97
N LEU A 26 2.81 6.31 2.55
CA LEU A 26 1.52 5.92 1.94
C LEU A 26 0.61 7.13 1.70
N LYS A 27 0.51 8.03 2.69
CA LYS A 27 -0.33 9.23 2.63
C LYS A 27 0.17 10.22 1.58
N ASN A 28 1.48 10.44 1.49
CA ASN A 28 2.08 11.44 0.60
C ASN A 28 2.24 10.93 -0.84
N SER A 29 2.59 9.67 -1.02
CA SER A 29 2.83 9.11 -2.35
C SER A 29 1.55 8.71 -3.09
N ASN A 30 0.46 8.40 -2.37
CA ASN A 30 -0.71 7.70 -2.92
C ASN A 30 -0.33 6.46 -3.75
N ARG A 31 0.72 5.74 -3.32
CA ARG A 31 1.16 4.49 -3.95
C ARG A 31 0.85 3.31 -3.01
N PRO A 32 0.26 2.21 -3.53
CA PRO A 32 0.13 0.97 -2.78
C PRO A 32 1.48 0.40 -2.38
N MET A 33 1.53 -0.28 -1.25
CA MET A 33 2.71 -1.07 -0.86
C MET A 33 2.35 -2.53 -0.63
N VAL A 34 3.19 -3.44 -1.13
CA VAL A 34 3.10 -4.89 -0.94
C VAL A 34 3.84 -5.26 0.33
N ILE A 35 3.16 -5.97 1.23
CA ILE A 35 3.71 -6.50 2.46
C ILE A 35 4.11 -7.95 2.26
N THR A 36 5.34 -8.27 2.65
CA THR A 36 5.83 -9.64 2.67
C THR A 36 5.94 -10.21 4.08
N ILE A 37 5.61 -11.50 4.20
CA ILE A 37 5.81 -12.31 5.40
C ILE A 37 6.61 -13.53 4.97
N ASN A 38 7.73 -13.82 5.64
CA ASN A 38 8.64 -14.92 5.28
C ASN A 38 9.02 -14.92 3.78
N GLY A 39 9.25 -13.74 3.20
CA GLY A 39 9.62 -13.57 1.79
C GLY A 39 8.48 -13.72 0.77
N LYS A 40 7.25 -13.99 1.21
CA LYS A 40 6.07 -14.14 0.34
C LYS A 40 5.21 -12.90 0.41
N ALA A 41 4.69 -12.44 -0.73
CA ALA A 41 3.73 -11.35 -0.79
C ALA A 41 2.37 -11.83 -0.23
N GLU A 42 1.90 -11.19 0.84
CA GLU A 42 0.71 -11.62 1.59
C GLU A 42 -0.38 -10.56 1.67
N ALA A 43 -0.01 -9.28 1.63
CA ALA A 43 -0.98 -8.19 1.71
C ALA A 43 -0.56 -6.98 0.87
N VAL A 44 -1.53 -6.11 0.59
CA VAL A 44 -1.30 -4.78 0.03
C VAL A 44 -1.93 -3.76 0.97
N ILE A 45 -1.18 -2.72 1.31
CA ILE A 45 -1.67 -1.59 2.10
C ILE A 45 -1.82 -0.35 1.23
N LEU A 46 -2.88 0.41 1.49
CA LEU A 46 -3.29 1.60 0.74
C LEU A 46 -3.56 2.74 1.72
N SER A 47 -3.36 3.98 1.28
CA SER A 47 -3.96 5.12 1.98
C SER A 47 -5.49 5.05 1.86
N THR A 48 -6.20 5.55 2.87
CA THR A 48 -7.66 5.61 2.86
C THR A 48 -8.19 6.36 1.63
N LYS A 49 -7.56 7.50 1.29
CA LYS A 49 -7.89 8.29 0.08
C LYS A 49 -7.81 7.48 -1.21
N LEU A 50 -6.76 6.67 -1.38
CA LEU A 50 -6.62 5.82 -2.56
C LEU A 50 -7.65 4.67 -2.55
N PHE A 51 -7.88 4.06 -1.39
CA PHE A 51 -8.88 3.02 -1.23
C PHE A 51 -10.29 3.53 -1.57
N GLU A 52 -10.71 4.65 -0.98
CA GLU A 52 -12.00 5.30 -1.24
C GLU A 52 -12.20 5.61 -2.73
N LYS A 53 -11.16 6.13 -3.39
CA LYS A 53 -11.19 6.39 -4.83
C LYS A 53 -11.43 5.09 -5.61
N LEU A 54 -10.66 4.04 -5.34
CA LEU A 54 -10.78 2.76 -6.04
C LEU A 54 -12.14 2.09 -5.81
N VAL A 55 -12.67 2.15 -4.60
CA VAL A 55 -14.01 1.60 -4.29
C VAL A 55 -15.10 2.42 -4.96
N SER A 56 -15.01 3.75 -4.91
CA SER A 56 -15.99 4.65 -5.53
C SER A 56 -16.01 4.55 -7.07
N GLU A 57 -14.85 4.34 -7.70
CA GLU A 57 -14.75 4.12 -9.15
C GLU A 57 -15.39 2.78 -9.57
N LYS A 58 -15.23 1.73 -8.75
CA LYS A 58 -15.82 0.41 -9.02
C LYS A 58 -17.34 0.38 -8.88
N VAL A 59 -17.92 1.23 -8.04
CA VAL A 59 -19.38 1.31 -7.85
C VAL A 59 -20.09 2.00 -9.02
N LYS A 60 -19.37 2.79 -9.85
CA LYS A 60 -19.94 3.47 -11.03
C LYS A 60 -20.09 2.60 -12.27
N THR A 61 -19.83 1.29 -12.15
CA THR A 61 -19.99 0.32 -13.25
C THR A 61 -21.26 -0.50 -13.01
N VAL A 62 -22.42 0.16 -13.04
CA VAL A 62 -23.76 -0.46 -13.17
C VAL A 62 -24.62 0.46 -14.03
#